data_AF-A0A3D4VCF6-F1
#
_entry.id   AF-A0A3D4VCF6-F1
#
_cell.length_a   1.000
_cell.length_b   1.000
_cell.length_c   1.000
_cell.angle_alpha   90.00
_cell.angle_beta   90.00
_cell.angle_gamma   90.00
#
_symmetry.space_group_name_H-M   'P 1'
#
loop_
_entity.id
_entity.type
_entity.pdbx_description
1 polymer ?
#
loop_
_entity_poly.entity_id
_entity_poly.type
_entity_poly.pdbx_seq_one_letter_code
_entity_poly.pdbx_strand_id
1 'polypeptide(L)'
;MQLRVRQLGALCVLALALTQAAFRFQDDEKTPLGKKMAAINTAFKAVGRQIDDPTKNASTLKQLDVIETNAKEAMALDPEKKGQVPAAQQAKFVADYKAGMKVFLDTVTKLRTAVKAGNNAEASKIIDTMKDQQRDGHKEFRIRKAGAPPGL
;
A
#
# COMPACT_ATOMS: atom_id res chain seq x y z
N MET A 1 66.15 -1.69 18.26
CA MET A 1 65.84 -2.91 19.03
C MET A 1 64.40 -2.81 19.50
N GLN A 2 63.60 -3.86 19.21
CA GLN A 2 62.20 -4.14 19.62
C GLN A 2 61.02 -3.47 18.87
N LEU A 3 60.31 -4.33 18.11
CA LEU A 3 58.95 -4.20 17.55
C LEU A 3 57.85 -4.41 18.62
N ARG A 4 56.61 -3.95 18.33
CA ARG A 4 55.29 -4.65 18.48
C ARG A 4 54.14 -3.67 18.14
N VAL A 5 53.54 -3.67 16.94
CA VAL A 5 52.42 -4.49 16.41
C VAL A 5 51.00 -4.13 16.95
N ARG A 6 50.12 -3.79 15.97
CA ARG A 6 48.64 -3.86 15.90
C ARG A 6 47.80 -2.82 16.64
N GLN A 7 47.00 -2.05 15.88
CA GLN A 7 45.53 -2.24 15.81
C GLN A 7 44.97 -1.79 14.43
N LEU A 8 44.37 -2.74 13.73
CA LEU A 8 43.46 -2.56 12.59
C LEU A 8 42.07 -2.88 13.14
N GLY A 9 41.09 -2.00 12.97
CA GLY A 9 39.68 -2.35 13.15
C GLY A 9 38.81 -1.24 13.70
N ALA A 10 37.98 -0.65 12.84
CA ALA A 10 36.57 -0.33 13.09
C ALA A 10 36.06 0.67 12.02
N LEU A 11 35.68 0.17 10.85
CA LEU A 11 34.96 0.95 9.84
C LEU A 11 34.02 0.01 9.07
N CYS A 12 32.95 -0.43 9.73
CA CYS A 12 31.85 -1.19 9.10
C CYS A 12 30.63 -1.31 10.05
N VAL A 13 29.94 -0.19 10.37
CA VAL A 13 28.63 -0.27 11.06
C VAL A 13 27.62 0.77 10.52
N LEU A 14 27.65 1.10 9.22
CA LEU A 14 26.71 2.05 8.61
C LEU A 14 25.92 1.48 7.42
N ALA A 15 25.82 0.16 7.30
CA ALA A 15 25.08 -0.51 6.23
C ALA A 15 23.88 -1.36 6.69
N LEU A 16 23.57 -1.42 8.00
CA LEU A 16 22.57 -2.36 8.54
C LEU A 16 21.15 -1.79 8.74
N ALA A 17 20.90 -0.52 8.35
CA ALA A 17 19.58 0.10 8.47
C ALA A 17 18.71 -0.07 7.21
N LEU A 18 19.31 -0.20 6.02
CA LEU A 18 18.57 -0.29 4.75
C LEU A 18 18.06 -1.71 4.43
N THR A 19 18.71 -2.76 4.95
CA THR A 19 18.29 -4.17 4.74
C THR A 19 17.02 -4.54 5.49
N GLN A 20 16.71 -3.85 6.59
CA GLN A 20 15.57 -4.16 7.46
C GLN A 20 14.20 -3.76 6.90
N ALA A 21 14.14 -2.74 6.04
CA ALA A 21 12.90 -2.32 5.39
C ALA A 21 12.55 -3.24 4.20
N ALA A 22 13.55 -3.65 3.42
CA ALA A 22 13.38 -4.52 2.25
C ALA A 22 12.90 -5.93 2.64
N PHE A 23 13.45 -6.51 3.71
CA PHE A 23 13.05 -7.85 4.18
C PHE A 23 11.60 -7.93 4.65
N ARG A 24 11.03 -6.81 5.13
CA ARG A 24 9.72 -6.77 5.78
C ARG A 24 8.57 -6.48 4.82
N PHE A 25 8.82 -5.75 3.74
CA PHE A 25 7.88 -5.62 2.63
C PHE A 25 7.61 -6.98 1.96
N GLN A 26 8.65 -7.82 1.88
CA GLN A 26 8.52 -9.17 1.32
C GLN A 26 7.60 -10.10 2.12
N ASP A 27 7.47 -9.95 3.44
CA ASP A 27 6.61 -10.84 4.22
C ASP A 27 5.12 -10.57 4.02
N ASP A 28 4.71 -9.30 3.95
CA ASP A 28 3.31 -8.94 3.67
C ASP A 28 2.94 -9.42 2.24
N GLU A 29 3.84 -9.25 1.27
CA GLU A 29 3.71 -9.77 -0.09
C GLU A 29 3.63 -11.30 -0.19
N LYS A 30 3.95 -12.06 0.86
CA LYS A 30 3.81 -13.53 0.80
C LYS A 30 2.37 -13.99 0.95
N THR A 31 1.53 -13.18 1.60
CA THR A 31 0.12 -13.51 1.85
C THR A 31 -0.71 -13.27 0.58
N PRO A 32 -1.79 -14.03 0.34
CA PRO A 32 -2.65 -13.77 -0.82
C PRO A 32 -3.19 -12.33 -0.84
N LEU A 33 -3.60 -11.80 0.31
CA LEU A 33 -4.12 -10.44 0.42
C LEU A 33 -3.02 -9.40 0.21
N GLY A 34 -1.86 -9.59 0.82
CA GLY A 34 -0.74 -8.67 0.69
C GLY A 34 -0.19 -8.59 -0.74
N LYS A 35 -0.23 -9.68 -1.52
CA LYS A 35 0.05 -9.63 -2.97
C LYS A 35 -0.88 -8.67 -3.71
N LYS A 36 -2.19 -8.75 -3.43
CA LYS A 36 -3.19 -7.85 -4.03
C LYS A 36 -2.94 -6.41 -3.60
N MET A 37 -2.67 -6.17 -2.30
CA MET A 37 -2.38 -4.84 -1.78
C MET A 37 -1.08 -4.25 -2.33
N ALA A 38 -0.04 -5.07 -2.57
CA ALA A 38 1.21 -4.64 -3.19
C ALA A 38 1.01 -4.25 -4.67
N ALA A 39 0.22 -5.03 -5.42
CA ALA A 39 -0.16 -4.69 -6.78
C ALA A 39 -0.97 -3.38 -6.83
N ILE A 40 -1.96 -3.21 -5.94
CA ILE A 40 -2.72 -1.97 -5.79
C ILE A 40 -1.78 -0.80 -5.50
N ASN A 41 -0.88 -0.92 -4.52
CA ASN A 41 0.04 0.16 -4.13
C ASN A 41 0.99 0.55 -5.26
N THR A 42 1.46 -0.41 -6.04
CA THR A 42 2.34 -0.15 -7.20
C THR A 42 1.60 0.64 -8.27
N ALA A 43 0.39 0.21 -8.64
CA ALA A 43 -0.45 0.91 -9.60
C ALA A 43 -0.89 2.28 -9.07
N PHE A 44 -1.25 2.39 -7.79
CA PHE A 44 -1.63 3.62 -7.12
C PHE A 44 -0.52 4.68 -7.17
N LYS A 45 0.72 4.28 -6.87
CA LYS A 45 1.89 5.16 -7.01
C LYS A 45 2.13 5.59 -8.47
N ALA A 46 1.85 4.71 -9.43
CA ALA A 46 1.94 5.07 -10.85
C ALA A 46 0.88 6.11 -11.22
N VAL A 47 -0.37 5.92 -10.81
CA VAL A 47 -1.47 6.90 -10.97
C VAL A 47 -1.06 8.24 -10.38
N GLY A 48 -0.61 8.28 -9.12
CA GLY A 48 -0.21 9.53 -8.46
C GLY A 48 0.91 10.30 -9.16
N ARG A 49 1.78 9.63 -9.93
CA ARG A 49 2.83 10.28 -10.75
C ARG A 49 2.35 10.74 -12.13
N GLN A 50 1.16 10.30 -12.55
CA GLN A 50 0.63 10.49 -13.90
C GLN A 50 -0.61 11.40 -13.91
N ILE A 51 -1.29 11.54 -12.77
CA ILE A 51 -2.67 12.03 -12.72
C ILE A 51 -2.82 13.51 -13.10
N ASP A 52 -1.75 14.29 -13.02
CA ASP A 52 -1.70 15.71 -13.39
C ASP A 52 -1.37 15.94 -14.87
N ASP A 53 -0.86 14.92 -15.59
CA ASP A 53 -0.49 14.98 -17.00
C ASP A 53 -1.57 14.33 -17.90
N PRO A 54 -2.38 15.13 -18.63
CA PRO A 54 -3.42 14.59 -19.52
C PRO A 54 -2.89 13.65 -20.59
N THR A 55 -1.63 13.79 -21.00
CA THR A 55 -1.00 12.89 -22.00
C THR A 55 -0.82 11.47 -21.45
N LYS A 56 -0.89 11.29 -20.12
CA LYS A 56 -0.82 10.00 -19.45
C LYS A 56 -2.18 9.39 -19.13
N ASN A 57 -3.30 10.03 -19.50
CA ASN A 57 -4.64 9.53 -19.16
C ASN A 57 -4.87 8.09 -19.63
N ALA A 58 -4.42 7.71 -20.83
CA ALA A 58 -4.53 6.34 -21.31
C ALA A 58 -3.73 5.33 -20.45
N SER A 59 -2.54 5.72 -19.95
CA SER A 59 -1.74 4.89 -19.05
C SER A 59 -2.37 4.82 -17.65
N THR A 60 -2.87 5.96 -17.16
CA THR A 60 -3.58 6.08 -15.89
C THR A 60 -4.78 5.15 -15.84
N LEU A 61 -5.61 5.11 -16.90
CA LEU A 61 -6.76 4.22 -16.98
C LEU A 61 -6.37 2.74 -16.86
N LYS A 62 -5.27 2.31 -17.49
CA LYS A 62 -4.76 0.94 -17.33
C LYS A 62 -4.34 0.63 -15.89
N GLN A 63 -3.75 1.60 -15.18
CA GLN A 63 -3.43 1.43 -13.76
C GLN A 63 -4.69 1.35 -12.89
N LEU A 64 -5.74 2.12 -13.22
CA LEU A 64 -7.03 2.00 -12.52
C LEU A 64 -7.67 0.62 -12.72
N ASP A 65 -7.50 -0.01 -13.89
CA ASP A 65 -7.97 -1.39 -14.12
C ASP A 65 -7.22 -2.41 -13.24
N VAL A 66 -5.91 -2.23 -13.04
CA VAL A 66 -5.11 -3.04 -12.11
C VAL A 66 -5.59 -2.85 -10.68
N ILE A 67 -5.82 -1.61 -10.26
CA ILE A 67 -6.32 -1.29 -8.91
C ILE A 67 -7.68 -1.95 -8.69
N GLU A 68 -8.62 -1.76 -9.61
CA GLU A 68 -9.98 -2.31 -9.49
C GLU A 68 -9.97 -3.83 -9.42
N THR A 69 -9.22 -4.49 -10.31
CA THR A 69 -9.14 -5.96 -10.37
C THR A 69 -8.63 -6.52 -9.04
N ASN A 70 -7.49 -6.01 -8.58
CA ASN A 70 -6.89 -6.49 -7.33
C ASN A 70 -7.73 -6.12 -6.10
N ALA A 71 -8.42 -4.98 -6.11
CA ALA A 71 -9.31 -4.59 -5.03
C ALA A 71 -10.53 -5.53 -4.92
N LYS A 72 -11.13 -5.91 -6.05
CA LYS A 72 -12.22 -6.91 -6.09
C LYS A 72 -11.75 -8.28 -5.58
N GLU A 73 -10.57 -8.71 -5.98
CA GLU A 73 -9.99 -9.97 -5.50
C GLU A 73 -9.65 -9.91 -4.00
N ALA A 74 -9.14 -8.78 -3.52
CA ALA A 74 -8.85 -8.56 -2.11
C ALA A 74 -10.11 -8.62 -1.22
N MET A 75 -11.28 -8.26 -1.74
CA MET A 75 -12.55 -8.38 -1.00
C MET A 75 -12.98 -9.82 -0.73
N ALA A 76 -12.46 -10.79 -1.48
CA ALA A 76 -12.71 -12.21 -1.25
C ALA A 76 -11.81 -12.81 -0.16
N LEU A 77 -10.85 -12.03 0.35
CA LEU A 77 -9.86 -12.45 1.33
C LEU A 77 -10.12 -11.78 2.67
N ASP A 78 -9.81 -12.50 3.76
CA ASP A 78 -9.90 -11.94 5.11
C ASP A 78 -8.56 -11.29 5.51
N PRO A 79 -8.55 -10.13 6.18
CA PRO A 79 -7.31 -9.56 6.70
C PRO A 79 -6.71 -10.46 7.79
N GLU A 80 -5.39 -10.66 7.77
CA GLU A 80 -4.70 -11.48 8.78
C GLU A 80 -4.94 -11.00 10.22
N LYS A 81 -5.12 -9.68 10.39
CA LYS A 81 -5.45 -9.06 11.68
C LYS A 81 -6.74 -9.61 12.29
N LYS A 82 -7.64 -10.21 11.49
CA LYS A 82 -8.83 -10.93 12.00
C LYS A 82 -8.46 -11.94 13.08
N GLY A 83 -7.35 -12.67 12.92
CA GLY A 83 -6.88 -13.64 13.91
C GLY A 83 -6.44 -13.04 15.25
N GLN A 84 -6.22 -11.72 15.30
CA GLN A 84 -5.86 -10.97 16.51
C GLN A 84 -7.08 -10.26 17.15
N VAL A 85 -8.24 -10.32 16.51
CA VAL A 85 -9.49 -9.73 16.99
C VAL A 85 -10.25 -10.80 17.80
N PRO A 86 -10.86 -10.46 18.96
CA PRO A 86 -11.69 -11.38 19.72
C PRO A 86 -12.74 -12.07 18.85
N ALA A 87 -12.99 -13.36 19.06
CA ALA A 87 -13.87 -14.17 18.20
C ALA A 87 -15.25 -13.53 17.97
N ALA A 88 -15.85 -12.97 19.03
CA ALA A 88 -17.15 -12.29 18.98
C ALA A 88 -17.16 -11.03 18.07
N GLN A 89 -16.01 -10.44 17.78
CA GLN A 89 -15.86 -9.23 16.97
C GLN A 89 -15.38 -9.51 15.54
N GLN A 90 -14.90 -10.72 15.24
CA GLN A 90 -14.31 -11.05 13.94
C GLN A 90 -15.28 -10.87 12.76
N ALA A 91 -16.55 -11.24 12.93
CA ALA A 91 -17.56 -11.09 11.89
C ALA A 91 -17.76 -9.61 11.51
N LYS A 92 -17.86 -8.73 12.53
CA LYS A 92 -17.96 -7.28 12.32
C LYS A 92 -16.69 -6.72 11.68
N PHE A 93 -15.52 -7.14 12.15
CA PHE A 93 -14.24 -6.71 11.60
C PHE A 93 -14.11 -7.02 10.09
N VAL A 94 -14.49 -8.23 9.66
CA VAL A 94 -14.48 -8.60 8.24
C VAL A 94 -15.54 -7.82 7.45
N ALA A 95 -16.72 -7.58 8.04
CA ALA A 95 -17.77 -6.78 7.39
C ALA A 95 -17.31 -5.32 7.17
N ASP A 96 -16.70 -4.70 8.17
CA ASP A 96 -16.16 -3.34 8.11
C ASP A 96 -15.03 -3.24 7.06
N TYR A 97 -14.13 -4.24 6.99
CA TYR A 97 -13.10 -4.33 5.96
C TYR A 97 -13.72 -4.33 4.55
N LYS A 98 -14.72 -5.20 4.31
CA LYS A 98 -15.41 -5.29 3.02
C LYS A 98 -16.16 -4.01 2.69
N ALA A 99 -16.73 -3.32 3.68
CA ALA A 99 -17.37 -2.02 3.49
C ALA A 99 -16.35 -0.95 3.07
N GLY A 100 -15.19 -0.87 3.74
CA GLY A 100 -14.11 0.03 3.36
C GLY A 100 -13.61 -0.20 1.94
N MET A 101 -13.45 -1.47 1.52
CA MET A 101 -13.06 -1.81 0.16
C MET A 101 -14.10 -1.42 -0.90
N LYS A 102 -15.41 -1.46 -0.58
CA LYS A 102 -16.45 -0.97 -1.49
C LYS A 102 -16.35 0.55 -1.67
N VAL A 103 -16.18 1.29 -0.58
CA VAL A 103 -15.99 2.75 -0.64
C VAL A 103 -14.75 3.12 -1.46
N PHE A 104 -13.66 2.35 -1.31
CA PHE A 104 -12.46 2.51 -2.13
C PHE A 104 -12.76 2.27 -3.63
N LEU A 105 -13.47 1.20 -3.99
CA LEU A 105 -13.87 0.91 -5.37
C LEU A 105 -14.80 1.98 -5.98
N ASP A 106 -15.71 2.53 -5.19
CA ASP A 106 -16.56 3.66 -5.61
C ASP A 106 -15.69 4.88 -5.94
N THR A 107 -14.63 5.11 -5.15
CA THR A 107 -13.70 6.22 -5.37
C THR A 107 -12.81 5.99 -6.59
N VAL A 108 -12.37 4.74 -6.84
CA VAL A 108 -11.71 4.35 -8.12
C VAL A 108 -12.61 4.64 -9.31
N THR A 109 -13.92 4.37 -9.19
CA THR A 109 -14.90 4.63 -10.25
C THR A 109 -15.03 6.13 -10.52
N LYS A 110 -15.10 6.96 -9.47
CA LYS A 110 -15.09 8.43 -9.60
C LYS A 110 -13.82 8.93 -10.27
N LEU A 111 -12.66 8.42 -9.86
CA LEU A 111 -11.36 8.78 -10.45
C LEU A 111 -11.32 8.44 -11.94
N ARG A 112 -11.76 7.23 -12.31
CA ARG A 112 -11.85 6.80 -13.71
C ARG A 112 -12.74 7.74 -14.53
N THR A 113 -13.87 8.15 -13.99
CA THR A 113 -14.78 9.10 -14.65
C THR A 113 -14.11 10.45 -14.88
N ALA A 114 -13.41 11.01 -13.88
CA ALA A 114 -12.69 12.27 -14.02
C ALA A 114 -11.56 12.19 -15.07
N VAL A 115 -10.78 11.11 -15.07
CA VAL A 115 -9.72 10.88 -16.07
C VAL A 115 -10.29 10.74 -17.48
N LYS A 116 -11.40 10.01 -17.65
CA LYS A 116 -12.10 9.89 -18.95
C LYS A 116 -12.64 11.23 -19.46
N ALA A 117 -13.05 12.11 -18.55
CA ALA A 117 -13.50 13.45 -18.88
C ALA A 117 -12.35 14.45 -19.14
N GLY A 118 -11.08 14.02 -19.02
CA GLY A 118 -9.92 14.91 -19.11
C GLY A 118 -9.81 15.92 -17.96
N ASN A 119 -10.55 15.72 -16.87
CA ASN A 119 -10.55 16.60 -15.72
C ASN A 119 -9.47 16.17 -14.71
N ASN A 120 -8.20 16.33 -15.12
CA ASN A 120 -7.04 15.93 -14.32
C ASN A 120 -6.95 16.71 -13.00
N ALA A 121 -7.42 17.96 -12.94
CA ALA A 121 -7.47 18.74 -11.70
C ALA A 121 -8.40 18.13 -10.64
N GLU A 122 -9.59 17.65 -11.04
CA GLU A 122 -10.48 16.92 -10.14
C GLU A 122 -9.94 15.53 -9.81
N ALA A 123 -9.35 14.85 -10.80
CA ALA A 123 -8.72 13.56 -10.62
C ALA A 123 -7.61 13.59 -9.55
N SER A 124 -6.81 14.67 -9.51
CA SER A 124 -5.80 14.91 -8.45
C SER A 124 -6.40 14.99 -7.05
N LYS A 125 -7.57 15.63 -6.87
CA LYS A 125 -8.24 15.67 -5.55
C LYS A 125 -8.79 14.31 -5.14
N ILE A 126 -9.30 13.56 -6.11
CA ILE A 126 -9.85 12.22 -5.87
C ILE A 126 -8.73 11.25 -5.46
N ILE A 127 -7.54 11.32 -6.07
CA ILE A 127 -6.43 10.44 -5.67
C ILE A 127 -5.95 10.74 -4.25
N ASP A 128 -5.99 12.00 -3.80
CA ASP A 128 -5.69 12.36 -2.40
C ASP A 128 -6.70 11.74 -1.43
N THR A 129 -7.99 11.75 -1.79
CA THR A 129 -9.04 11.06 -1.01
C THR A 129 -8.77 9.56 -0.93
N MET A 130 -8.36 8.93 -2.04
CA MET A 130 -8.00 7.51 -2.05
C MET A 130 -6.77 7.20 -1.19
N LYS A 131 -5.80 8.11 -1.12
CA LYS A 131 -4.63 7.97 -0.25
C LYS A 131 -5.03 7.94 1.22
N ASP A 132 -5.97 8.81 1.61
CA ASP A 132 -6.51 8.81 2.97
C ASP A 132 -7.26 7.52 3.29
N GLN A 133 -8.10 7.03 2.36
CA GLN A 133 -8.78 5.74 2.49
C GLN A 133 -7.79 4.58 2.66
N GLN A 134 -6.70 4.55 1.88
CA GLN A 134 -5.66 3.53 2.00
C GLN A 134 -4.99 3.57 3.38
N ARG A 135 -4.58 4.76 3.82
CA ARG A 135 -3.95 4.96 5.14
C ARG A 135 -4.86 4.50 6.27
N ASP A 136 -6.12 4.92 6.24
CA ASP A 136 -7.06 4.64 7.32
C ASP A 136 -7.48 3.17 7.33
N GLY A 137 -7.69 2.58 6.14
CA GLY A 137 -7.90 1.14 5.99
C GLY A 137 -6.70 0.31 6.46
N HIS A 138 -5.47 0.69 6.12
CA HIS A 138 -4.28 0.00 6.62
C HIS A 138 -4.12 0.13 8.13
N LYS A 139 -4.44 1.29 8.72
CA LYS A 139 -4.42 1.46 10.17
C LYS A 139 -5.39 0.50 10.86
N GLU A 140 -6.58 0.32 10.29
CA GLU A 140 -7.63 -0.48 10.89
C GLU A 140 -7.44 -1.98 10.64
N PHE A 141 -7.12 -2.39 9.42
CA PHE A 141 -7.22 -3.79 9.00
C PHE A 141 -5.86 -4.50 8.85
N ARG A 142 -4.74 -3.77 8.78
CA ARG A 142 -3.40 -4.37 8.66
C ARG A 142 -2.76 -4.54 10.03
N ILE A 143 -2.01 -5.63 10.20
CA ILE A 143 -1.15 -5.81 11.37
C ILE A 143 -0.01 -4.80 11.27
N ARG A 144 0.08 -3.86 12.22
CA ARG A 144 1.22 -2.93 12.31
C ARG A 144 2.44 -3.70 12.82
N LYS A 145 3.48 -3.83 11.99
CA LYS A 145 4.78 -4.37 12.42
C LYS A 145 5.63 -3.28 13.07
N ALA A 146 6.42 -3.64 14.08
CA ALA A 146 7.32 -2.73 14.77
C ALA A 146 8.28 -2.06 13.75
N GLY A 147 8.38 -0.72 13.81
CA GLY A 147 9.24 0.07 12.92
C GLY A 147 8.63 0.51 11.58
N ALA A 148 7.34 0.21 11.30
CA ALA A 148 6.67 0.75 10.12
C ALA A 148 6.49 2.28 10.25
N PRO A 149 6.82 3.07 9.20
CA PRO A 149 6.54 4.51 9.18
C PRO A 149 5.06 4.78 9.47
N PRO A 150 4.73 5.85 10.21
CA PRO A 150 3.34 6.25 10.36
C PRO A 150 2.75 6.59 8.98
N GLY A 151 1.71 5.84 8.58
CA GLY A 151 0.88 6.20 7.42
C GLY A 151 1.20 5.53 6.08
N LEU A 152 1.93 4.40 6.06
CA LEU A 152 1.92 3.48 4.91
C LEU A 152 0.66 2.63 4.88
#